data_AF-A0A517P9F7-F1
#
_entry.id   AF-A0A517P9F7-F1
#
_cell.length_a   1.000
_cell.length_b   1.000
_cell.length_c   1.000
_cell.angle_alpha   90.00
_cell.angle_beta   90.00
_cell.angle_gamma   90.00
#
_symmetry.space_group_name_H-M   'P 1'
#
loop_
_entity.id
_entity.type
_entity.pdbx_description
1 polymer ?
#
loop_
_entity_poly.entity_id
_entity_poly.type
_entity_poly.pdbx_seq_one_letter_code
_entity_poly.pdbx_strand_id
1 'polypeptide(L)' 'MFPPPLAFGMPGLPEMAIFAVIVLVLFGKRLPGAMRSLGQSVGALKQGLNESEALDDEPAPPAVKPTTKTPTAA' A
#
# COMPACT_ATOMS: atom_id res chain seq x y z
N MET A 1 35.59 18.49 16.65
CA MET A 1 34.77 19.38 15.82
C MET A 1 33.33 18.93 15.97
N PHE A 2 32.59 19.50 16.93
CA PHE A 2 31.18 19.16 17.17
C PHE A 2 30.32 19.91 16.12
N PRO A 3 29.48 19.25 15.32
CA PRO A 3 28.59 19.95 14.40
C PRO A 3 27.53 20.75 15.19
N PRO A 4 27.12 21.94 14.68
CA PRO A 4 26.29 22.89 15.41
C PRO A 4 24.83 22.41 15.56
N PRO A 5 24.12 22.81 16.64
CA PRO A 5 22.77 22.38 16.96
C PRO A 5 21.72 23.15 16.13
N LEU A 6 21.77 23.05 14.81
CA LEU A 6 20.86 23.76 13.90
C LEU A 6 19.73 22.87 13.33
N ALA A 7 19.60 21.63 13.82
CA ALA A 7 18.51 20.73 13.48
C ALA A 7 17.47 20.59 14.60
N PHE A 8 17.20 21.66 15.36
CA PHE A 8 16.28 21.65 16.52
C PHE A 8 14.81 21.32 16.19
N GLY A 9 14.47 21.10 14.91
CA GLY A 9 13.13 20.70 14.46
C GLY A 9 13.10 19.54 13.48
N MET A 10 14.25 19.03 13.03
CA MET A 10 14.32 17.83 12.20
C MET A 10 14.81 16.69 13.08
N PRO A 11 13.94 15.78 13.54
CA PRO A 11 14.39 14.53 14.13
C PRO A 11 15.38 13.89 13.16
N GLY A 12 16.64 13.80 13.60
CA GLY A 12 17.70 13.22 12.80
C GLY A 12 17.46 11.72 12.62
N LEU A 13 18.32 11.12 11.79
CA LEU A 13 18.40 9.66 11.70
C LEU A 13 18.50 8.95 13.06
N PRO A 14 19.27 9.44 14.07
CA PRO A 14 19.31 8.75 15.36
C PRO A 14 17.98 8.80 16.12
N GLU A 15 17.27 9.93 16.15
CA GLU A 15 15.96 10.04 16.80
C GLU A 15 14.90 9.16 16.12
N MET A 16 14.90 9.11 14.79
CA MET A 16 14.01 8.24 14.01
C MET A 16 14.27 6.76 14.27
N ALA A 17 15.53 6.37 14.42
CA ALA A 17 15.90 4.99 14.76
C ALA A 17 15.37 4.60 16.16
N ILE A 18 15.50 5.49 17.15
CA ILE A 18 14.96 5.27 18.50
C ILE A 18 13.43 5.13 18.47
N PHE A 19 12.74 6.02 17.75
CA PHE A 19 11.29 5.93 17.60
C PHE A 19 10.87 4.62 16.92
N ALA A 20 11.56 4.22 15.86
CA ALA A 20 11.32 2.94 15.18
C ALA A 20 11.50 1.76 16.14
N VAL A 21 12.53 1.78 16.99
CA VAL A 21 12.74 0.74 18.02
C VAL A 21 11.60 0.72 19.04
N ILE A 22 11.16 1.87 19.55
CA ILE A 22 10.04 1.95 20.51
C ILE A 22 8.78 1.33 19.90
N VAL A 23 8.47 1.74 18.67
CA VAL A 23 7.34 1.22 17.91
C VAL A 23 7.49 -0.29 17.65
N LEU A 24 8.69 -0.77 17.37
CA LEU A 24 8.97 -2.20 17.19
C LEU A 24 8.84 -2.99 18.51
N VAL A 25 9.13 -2.40 19.67
CA VAL A 25 8.94 -3.07 20.97
C VAL A 25 7.46 -3.14 21.33
N LEU A 26 6.69 -2.07 21.10
CA LEU A 26 5.25 -2.02 21.37
C LEU A 26 4.44 -2.96 20.46
N PHE A 27 4.75 -2.97 19.15
CA PHE A 27 3.98 -3.70 18.15
C PHE A 27 4.62 -5.04 17.75
N GLY A 28 5.92 -5.22 17.99
CA GLY A 28 6.65 -6.43 17.65
C GLY A 28 6.50 -6.83 16.18
N LYS A 29 6.17 -8.10 15.95
CA LYS A 29 5.96 -8.69 14.63
C LYS A 29 4.65 -8.24 13.95
N ARG A 30 3.76 -7.53 14.64
CA ARG A 30 2.45 -7.12 14.08
C ARG A 30 2.57 -5.92 13.15
N LEU A 31 3.61 -5.11 13.29
CA LEU A 31 3.84 -3.92 12.48
C LEU A 31 4.00 -4.21 10.97
N PRO A 32 4.92 -5.10 10.54
CA PRO A 32 5.02 -5.49 9.13
C PRO A 32 3.77 -6.22 8.64
N GLY A 33 3.09 -6.99 9.50
CA GLY A 33 1.83 -7.65 9.15
C GLY A 33 0.72 -6.64 8.84
N ALA A 34 0.54 -5.62 9.68
CA ALA A 34 -0.42 -4.55 9.47
C ALA A 34 -0.11 -3.76 8.19
N MET A 35 1.16 -3.35 8.01
CA MET A 35 1.62 -2.68 6.79
C MET A 35 1.39 -3.53 5.53
N ARG A 36 1.58 -4.85 5.62
CA ARG A 36 1.34 -5.75 4.49
C ARG A 36 -0.14 -5.82 4.12
N SER A 37 -1.03 -5.94 5.11
CA SER A 37 -2.48 -5.97 4.87
C SER A 37 -3.00 -4.64 4.30
N LEU A 38 -2.49 -3.51 4.83
CA LEU A 38 -2.84 -2.17 4.35
C LEU A 38 -2.26 -1.91 2.95
N GLY A 39 -1.05 -2.41 2.69
CA GLY A 39 -0.42 -2.33 1.37
C GLY A 39 -1.17 -3.13 0.31
N GLN A 40 -1.77 -4.26 0.68
CA GLN A 40 -2.63 -5.04 -0.22
C GLN A 40 -3.91 -4.29 -0.59
N SER A 41 -4.59 -3.64 0.38
CA SER A 41 -5.80 -2.86 0.08
C SER A 41 -5.50 -1.61 -0.75
N VAL A 42 -4.42 -0.89 -0.44
CA VAL A 42 -3.97 0.26 -1.24
C VAL A 42 -3.50 -0.18 -2.64
N GLY A 43 -2.87 -1.34 -2.76
CA GLY A 43 -2.46 -1.92 -4.05
C GLY A 43 -3.65 -2.25 -4.94
N ALA A 44 -4.68 -2.91 -4.40
CA ALA A 44 -5.92 -3.20 -5.12
C ALA A 44 -6.66 -1.92 -5.54
N LEU A 45 -6.65 -0.89 -4.68
CA LEU A 45 -7.22 0.42 -5.02
C LEU A 45 -6.48 1.07 -6.18
N LYS A 46 -5.14 1.09 -6.16
CA LYS A 46 -4.31 1.60 -7.27
C LYS A 46 -4.55 0.87 -8.57
N GLN A 47 -4.68 -0.46 -8.53
CA GLN A 47 -4.97 -1.27 -9.71
C GLN A 47 -6.34 -0.90 -10.31
N GLY A 48 -7.38 -0.78 -9.48
CA GLY A 48 -8.72 -0.41 -9.95
C GLY A 48 -8.81 1.02 -10.50
N LEU A 49 -8.06 1.97 -9.92
CA LEU A 49 -7.94 3.34 -10.43
C LEU A 49 -7.28 3.38 -11.81
N ASN A 50 -6.15 2.70 -11.99
CA ASN A 50 -5.45 2.64 -13.28
C ASN A 50 -6.27 1.95 -14.37
N GLU A 51 -7.03 0.90 -14.02
CA GLU A 51 -7.92 0.22 -14.97
C GLU A 51 -9.12 1.11 -15.35
N SER A 52 -9.62 1.92 -14.42
CA SER A 52 -10.67 2.90 -14.71
C SER A 52 -10.18 3.98 -15.68
N GLU A 53 -8.97 4.50 -15.47
CA GLU A 53 -8.36 5.52 -16.34
C GLU A 53 -8.06 4.97 -17.75
N ALA A 54 -7.71 3.68 -17.85
CA ALA A 54 -7.48 3.01 -19.14
C ALA A 54 -8.77 2.76 -19.95
N LEU A 55 -9.94 2.71 -19.29
CA LEU A 55 -11.23 2.52 -19.95
C LEU A 55 -11.78 3.80 -20.59
N ASP A 56 -11.26 4.97 -20.21
CA ASP A 56 -11.66 6.27 -20.78
C ASP A 56 -10.93 6.60 -22.10
N ASP A 57 -9.89 5.85 -22.50
CA ASP A 57 -9.03 6.16 -23.67
C ASP A 57 -9.12 5.17 -24.85
N GLU A 58 -9.95 4.10 -24.79
CA GLU A 58 -10.11 3.15 -25.91
C GLU A 58 -11.51 3.18 -26.55
N PRO A 59 -11.65 3.39 -27.87
CA PRO A 59 -12.92 3.18 -28.56
C PRO A 59 -13.20 1.67 -28.62
N ALA A 60 -14.27 1.24 -27.95
CA ALA A 60 -14.68 -0.16 -27.86
C ALA A 60 -14.64 -0.91 -29.21
N PRO A 61 -14.02 -2.10 -29.25
CA PRO A 61 -14.41 -3.19 -30.13
C PRO A 61 -15.10 -4.32 -29.33
N PRO A 62 -15.87 -5.17 -30.01
CA PRO A 62 -17.14 -5.70 -29.50
C PRO A 62 -16.98 -6.83 -28.49
N ALA A 63 -18.05 -7.01 -27.72
CA ALA A 63 -18.29 -8.12 -26.80
C ALA A 63 -17.84 -9.49 -27.33
N VAL A 64 -17.25 -10.29 -26.43
CA VAL A 64 -17.62 -11.69 -26.07
C VAL A 64 -16.38 -12.42 -25.55
N LYS A 65 -16.35 -12.65 -24.22
CA LYS A 65 -15.89 -13.94 -23.69
C LYS A 65 -17.03 -14.54 -22.88
N PRO A 66 -17.55 -15.71 -23.29
CA PRO A 66 -18.74 -16.32 -22.73
C PRO A 66 -18.45 -17.02 -21.40
N THR A 67 -19.54 -17.38 -20.72
CA THR A 67 -19.67 -18.35 -19.61
C THR A 67 -19.65 -17.80 -18.18
N THR A 68 -20.82 -17.26 -17.81
CA THR A 68 -21.65 -17.79 -16.70
C THR A 68 -21.13 -19.10 -16.09
N LYS A 69 -20.58 -19.05 -14.88
CA LYS A 69 -20.59 -20.19 -13.96
C LYS A 69 -21.67 -19.98 -12.92
N THR A 70 -22.86 -20.51 -13.20
CA THR A 70 -23.81 -21.18 -12.27
C THR A 70 -25.05 -21.52 -13.12
N PRO A 71 -25.23 -22.79 -13.51
CA PRO A 71 -26.01 -23.69 -12.66
C PRO A 71 -25.48 -25.14 -12.69
N THR A 72 -25.29 -25.77 -11.53
CA THR A 72 -25.33 -27.23 -11.45
C THR A 72 -26.52 -27.58 -10.59
N ALA A 73 -27.56 -28.06 -11.27
CA ALA A 73 -28.65 -28.80 -10.67
C ALA A 73 -28.24 -30.28 -10.71
N ALA A 74 -28.34 -30.92 -9.55
CA ALA A 74 -28.54 -32.36 -9.39
C ALA A 74 -29.30 -32.56 -8.09
#